data_AF-A0A1B8Y686-F1
#
_entry.id   AF-A0A1B8Y686-F1
#
_cell.length_a   1.000
_cell.length_b   1.000
_cell.length_c   1.000
_cell.angle_alpha   90.00
_cell.angle_beta   90.00
_cell.angle_gamma   90.00
#
_symmetry.space_group_name_H-M   'P 1'
#
loop_
_entity.id
_entity.type
_entity.pdbx_description
1 polymer ?
#
loop_
_entity_poly.entity_id
_entity_poly.type
_entity_poly.pdbx_seq_one_letter_code
_entity_poly.pdbx_strand_id
1 'polypeptide(L)'
;MVEEYEYIQEGDIMIGGVMTVSMFQPEDYFIGLTCASPSAQNYKYLVDFLYVVEYFNKKPDILPNKTLGYLIYDSCGDLRRAVRSVLQILSGTREPVPNYSCVGKRNIAGFIGDLTSETTIPIAQILSVFGYTQ
;
A
#
# COMPACT_ATOMS: atom_id res chain seq x y z
N MET A 1 -12.58 -7.28 -15.67
CA MET A 1 -12.58 -6.80 -14.27
C MET A 1 -11.11 -6.74 -13.86
N VAL A 2 -10.61 -5.57 -13.50
CA VAL A 2 -9.21 -5.42 -13.07
C VAL A 2 -9.10 -6.11 -11.70
N GLU A 3 -8.29 -7.15 -11.59
CA GLU A 3 -7.98 -7.75 -10.28
C GLU A 3 -7.29 -6.69 -9.41
N GLU A 4 -7.88 -6.39 -8.25
CA GLU A 4 -7.29 -5.51 -7.25
C GLU A 4 -6.38 -6.36 -6.36
N TYR A 5 -5.06 -6.17 -6.50
CA TYR A 5 -4.06 -6.82 -5.65
C TYR A 5 -3.92 -6.02 -4.34
N GLU A 6 -4.88 -6.23 -3.43
CA GLU A 6 -4.89 -5.66 -2.09
C GLU A 6 -4.58 -6.72 -1.02
N TYR A 7 -3.81 -6.33 -0.01
CA TYR A 7 -3.48 -7.14 1.15
C TYR A 7 -3.92 -6.41 2.41
N ILE A 8 -4.83 -7.02 3.17
CA ILE A 8 -5.51 -6.37 4.29
C ILE A 8 -5.42 -7.25 5.53
N GLN A 9 -4.98 -6.66 6.63
CA GLN A 9 -5.13 -7.21 7.97
C GLN A 9 -5.51 -6.07 8.91
N GLU A 10 -6.63 -6.22 9.61
CA GLU A 10 -7.07 -5.20 10.57
C GLU A 10 -6.23 -5.28 11.86
N GLY A 11 -6.06 -4.12 12.52
CA GLY A 11 -5.37 -3.99 13.79
C GLY A 11 -5.69 -2.66 14.46
N ASP A 12 -5.27 -2.50 15.71
CA ASP A 12 -5.45 -1.25 16.47
C ASP A 12 -4.73 -0.06 15.85
N ILE A 13 -3.57 -0.34 15.24
CA ILE A 13 -2.69 0.60 14.56
C ILE A 13 -2.46 0.08 13.15
N MET A 14 -2.74 0.91 12.15
CA MET A 14 -2.66 0.51 10.74
C MET A 14 -1.40 1.07 10.09
N ILE A 15 -0.73 0.26 9.27
CA ILE A 15 0.30 0.71 8.34
C ILE A 15 -0.30 0.75 6.94
N GLY A 16 -0.34 1.93 6.32
CA GLY A 16 -0.70 2.04 4.91
C GLY A 16 0.49 1.64 4.04
N GLY A 17 0.27 1.16 2.83
CA GLY A 17 1.40 0.98 1.93
C GLY A 17 1.09 0.73 0.49
N VAL A 18 2.06 1.06 -0.34
CA VAL A 18 2.05 0.81 -1.77
C VAL A 18 3.35 0.10 -2.10
N MET A 19 3.26 -1.14 -2.58
CA MET A 19 4.44 -1.97 -2.86
C MET A 19 4.36 -2.52 -4.27
N THR A 20 5.45 -2.45 -5.03
CA THR A 20 5.57 -3.11 -6.33
C THR A 20 5.74 -4.61 -6.09
N VAL A 21 4.67 -5.39 -6.22
CA VAL A 21 4.69 -6.85 -6.09
C VAL A 21 4.75 -7.47 -7.49
N SER A 22 3.81 -7.04 -8.34
CA SER A 22 3.74 -7.39 -9.75
C SER A 22 4.61 -6.47 -10.61
N MET A 23 5.02 -6.93 -11.79
CA MET A 23 5.67 -6.06 -12.79
C MET A 23 4.62 -5.48 -13.74
N PHE A 24 4.88 -4.30 -14.31
CA PHE A 24 3.99 -3.72 -15.32
C PHE A 24 4.05 -4.51 -16.63
N GLN A 25 2.91 -4.79 -17.28
CA GLN A 25 2.89 -5.27 -18.67
C GLN A 25 2.71 -4.10 -19.64
N PRO A 26 3.72 -3.77 -20.47
CA PRO A 26 3.65 -2.63 -21.38
C PRO A 26 2.79 -2.87 -22.63
N GLU A 27 2.34 -4.10 -22.90
CA GLU A 27 1.65 -4.44 -24.15
C GLU A 27 0.23 -3.86 -24.27
N ASP A 28 -0.36 -3.34 -23.19
CA ASP A 28 -1.78 -2.96 -23.19
C ASP A 28 -2.04 -1.50 -22.78
N TYR A 29 -1.33 -0.58 -23.45
CA TYR A 29 -1.48 0.87 -23.23
C TYR A 29 -2.92 1.38 -23.44
N PHE A 30 -3.77 0.59 -24.13
CA PHE A 30 -5.12 0.97 -24.53
C PHE A 30 -6.26 0.27 -23.76
N ILE A 31 -6.06 -0.91 -23.13
CA ILE A 31 -7.19 -1.71 -22.59
C ILE A 31 -7.14 -1.94 -21.06
N GLY A 32 -6.03 -1.67 -20.37
CA GLY A 32 -6.07 -1.63 -18.90
C GLY A 32 -4.71 -1.56 -18.21
N LEU A 33 -4.71 -1.08 -16.97
CA LEU A 33 -3.56 -1.22 -16.05
C LEU A 33 -3.48 -2.67 -15.56
N THR A 34 -3.18 -3.61 -16.46
CA THR A 34 -2.95 -5.02 -16.10
C THR A 34 -1.53 -5.19 -15.58
N CYS A 35 -1.39 -6.04 -14.57
CA CYS A 35 -0.09 -6.36 -13.99
C CYS A 35 0.37 -7.72 -14.52
N ALA A 36 1.67 -7.84 -14.74
CA ALA A 36 2.33 -9.10 -15.04
C ALA A 36 2.36 -9.99 -13.79
N SER A 37 2.86 -11.21 -13.97
CA SER A 37 3.21 -12.05 -12.84
C SER A 37 4.21 -11.35 -11.91
N PRO A 38 4.11 -11.57 -10.59
CA PRO A 38 5.06 -11.05 -9.62
C PRO A 38 6.46 -11.61 -9.83
N SER A 39 7.47 -10.77 -9.58
CA SER A 39 8.84 -11.23 -9.49
C SER A 39 9.08 -11.87 -8.12
N ALA A 40 9.92 -12.91 -8.07
CA ALA A 40 10.23 -13.58 -6.81
C ALA A 40 10.80 -12.61 -5.75
N GLN A 41 11.59 -11.62 -6.19
CA GLN A 41 12.19 -10.62 -5.32
C GLN A 41 11.15 -9.65 -4.74
N ASN A 42 10.24 -9.16 -5.58
CA ASN A 42 9.19 -8.23 -5.16
C ASN A 42 8.19 -8.89 -4.21
N TYR A 43 7.81 -10.13 -4.54
CA TYR A 43 6.97 -10.95 -3.67
C TYR A 43 7.65 -11.22 -2.32
N LYS A 44 8.97 -11.43 -2.31
CA LYS A 44 9.73 -11.57 -1.06
C LYS A 44 9.61 -10.32 -0.18
N TYR A 45 9.67 -9.11 -0.74
CA TYR A 45 9.52 -7.88 0.06
C TYR A 45 8.15 -7.79 0.73
N LEU A 46 7.08 -8.18 0.03
CA LEU A 46 5.76 -8.27 0.62
C LEU A 46 5.75 -9.30 1.77
N VAL A 47 6.22 -10.52 1.53
CA VAL A 47 6.23 -11.58 2.54
C VAL A 47 7.09 -11.19 3.76
N ASP A 48 8.25 -10.56 3.56
CA ASP A 48 9.11 -10.06 4.63
C ASP A 48 8.35 -9.02 5.48
N PHE A 49 7.61 -8.10 4.86
CA PHE A 49 6.77 -7.13 5.58
C PHE A 49 5.66 -7.81 6.39
N LEU A 50 4.93 -8.74 5.78
CA LEU A 50 3.86 -9.51 6.44
C LEU A 50 4.41 -10.28 7.65
N TYR A 51 5.57 -10.91 7.49
CA TYR A 51 6.26 -11.62 8.55
C TYR A 51 6.65 -10.69 9.71
N VAL A 52 7.18 -9.51 9.41
CA VAL A 52 7.57 -8.53 10.43
C VAL A 52 6.36 -8.06 11.23
N VAL A 53 5.22 -7.79 10.58
CA VAL A 53 3.96 -7.46 11.27
C VAL A 53 3.54 -8.59 12.21
N GLU A 54 3.54 -9.83 11.73
CA GLU A 54 3.18 -10.99 12.55
C GLU A 54 4.15 -11.17 13.73
N TYR A 55 5.45 -10.96 13.50
CA TYR A 55 6.48 -11.01 14.53
C TYR A 55 6.22 -9.99 15.63
N PHE A 56 5.96 -8.73 15.29
CA PHE A 56 5.65 -7.68 16.28
C PHE A 56 4.36 -7.96 17.04
N ASN A 57 3.32 -8.47 16.38
CA ASN A 57 2.07 -8.85 17.04
C ASN A 57 2.22 -9.98 18.07
N LYS A 58 3.28 -10.80 17.96
CA LYS A 58 3.61 -11.85 18.94
C LYS A 58 4.50 -11.35 20.10
N LYS A 59 4.89 -10.08 20.09
CA LYS A 59 5.82 -9.46 21.04
C LYS A 59 5.10 -8.40 21.90
N PRO A 60 4.45 -8.81 23.01
CA PRO A 60 3.70 -7.89 23.87
C PRO A 60 4.59 -6.85 24.57
N ASP A 61 5.90 -7.08 24.61
CA ASP A 61 6.93 -6.16 25.09
C ASP A 61 7.15 -4.97 24.14
N ILE A 62 6.87 -5.11 22.85
CA ILE A 62 7.04 -4.05 21.86
C ILE A 62 5.74 -3.27 21.66
N LEU A 63 4.61 -3.99 21.57
CA LEU A 63 3.28 -3.41 21.41
C LEU A 63 2.34 -3.93 22.51
N PRO A 64 2.38 -3.33 23.71
CA PRO A 64 1.57 -3.78 24.82
C PRO A 64 0.09 -3.55 24.54
N ASN A 65 -0.69 -4.64 24.52
CA ASN A 65 -2.15 -4.64 24.31
C ASN A 65 -2.59 -3.97 23.00
N LYS A 66 -1.74 -4.00 21.97
CA LYS A 66 -2.03 -3.43 20.66
C LYS A 66 -1.61 -4.36 19.54
N THR A 67 -2.35 -4.32 18.45
CA THR A 67 -2.07 -5.06 17.22
C THR A 67 -1.73 -4.10 16.08
N LEU A 68 -0.74 -4.49 15.27
CA LEU A 68 -0.49 -3.90 13.97
C LEU A 68 -1.37 -4.59 12.93
N GLY A 69 -2.05 -3.77 12.16
CA GLY A 69 -2.66 -4.13 10.89
C GLY A 69 -1.97 -3.41 9.74
N TYR A 70 -2.37 -3.75 8.52
CA TYR A 70 -1.88 -3.10 7.31
C TYR A 70 -2.96 -3.06 6.22
N LEU A 71 -2.76 -2.11 5.30
CA LEU A 71 -3.48 -2.00 4.05
C LEU A 71 -2.46 -1.71 2.94
N ILE A 72 -2.11 -2.75 2.19
CA ILE A 72 -1.10 -2.69 1.13
C ILE A 72 -1.77 -2.87 -0.24
N TYR A 73 -1.44 -2.00 -1.19
CA TYR A 73 -1.85 -2.11 -2.59
C TYR A 73 -0.66 -2.31 -3.51
N ASP A 74 -0.83 -3.12 -4.55
CA ASP A 74 0.19 -3.32 -5.59
C ASP A 74 0.20 -2.17 -6.61
N SER A 75 1.30 -1.43 -6.70
CA SER A 75 1.49 -0.40 -7.74
C SER A 75 1.78 -1.01 -9.11
N CYS A 76 2.22 -2.26 -9.15
CA CYS A 76 2.76 -2.93 -10.32
C CYS A 76 3.92 -2.16 -11.00
N GLY A 77 4.58 -1.27 -10.26
CA GLY A 77 5.63 -0.39 -10.80
C GLY A 77 5.12 0.69 -11.75
N ASP A 78 3.80 0.91 -11.85
CA ASP A 78 3.21 1.96 -12.68
C ASP A 78 2.79 3.17 -11.81
N LEU A 79 3.21 4.36 -12.23
CA LEU A 79 2.95 5.62 -11.52
C LEU A 79 1.46 5.91 -11.32
N ARG A 80 0.62 5.61 -12.31
CA ARG A 80 -0.83 5.88 -12.25
C ARG A 80 -1.49 4.95 -11.24
N ARG A 81 -1.08 3.69 -11.21
CA ARG A 81 -1.49 2.72 -10.18
C ARG A 81 -1.00 3.13 -8.80
N ALA A 82 0.26 3.54 -8.65
CA ALA A 82 0.79 4.02 -7.37
C ALA A 82 -0.04 5.20 -6.79
N VAL A 83 -0.38 6.18 -7.63
CA VAL A 83 -1.25 7.31 -7.25
C VAL A 83 -2.67 6.85 -6.91
N ARG A 84 -3.25 5.95 -7.71
CA ARG A 84 -4.56 5.36 -7.42
C ARG A 84 -4.56 4.64 -6.06
N SER A 85 -3.55 3.81 -5.81
CA SER A 85 -3.38 3.02 -4.59
C SER A 85 -3.31 3.88 -3.34
N VAL A 86 -2.47 4.93 -3.32
CA VAL A 86 -2.39 5.82 -2.15
C VAL A 86 -3.71 6.57 -1.93
N LEU A 87 -4.39 6.99 -2.99
CA LEU A 87 -5.69 7.65 -2.87
C LEU A 87 -6.79 6.68 -2.40
N GLN A 88 -6.77 5.41 -2.81
CA GLN A 88 -7.67 4.37 -2.28
C GLN A 88 -7.48 4.18 -0.76
N ILE A 89 -6.22 4.15 -0.29
CA ILE A 89 -5.90 4.05 1.14
C ILE A 89 -6.44 5.27 1.91
N LEU A 90 -6.15 6.48 1.44
CA LEU A 90 -6.53 7.73 2.11
C LEU A 90 -8.05 7.96 2.11
N SER A 91 -8.71 7.63 1.01
CA SER A 91 -10.16 7.72 0.88
C SER A 91 -10.89 6.64 1.67
N GLY A 92 -10.27 5.48 1.89
CA GLY A 92 -10.95 4.33 2.49
C GLY A 92 -12.08 3.80 1.62
N THR A 93 -12.09 4.14 0.33
CA THR A 93 -13.04 3.65 -0.68
C THR A 93 -12.30 2.86 -1.75
N ARG A 94 -12.96 1.86 -2.34
CA ARG A 94 -12.38 1.08 -3.45
C ARG A 94 -12.09 1.95 -4.66
N GLU A 95 -12.94 2.93 -4.97
CA GLU A 95 -12.61 3.94 -5.98
C GLU A 95 -11.84 5.09 -5.33
N PRO A 96 -10.72 5.54 -5.92
CA PRO A 96 -9.98 6.68 -5.38
C PRO A 96 -10.83 7.95 -5.51
N VAL A 97 -11.17 8.58 -4.38
CA VAL A 97 -11.87 9.87 -4.37
C VAL A 97 -10.92 10.94 -3.82
N PRO A 98 -10.37 11.83 -4.66
CA PRO A 98 -9.54 12.94 -4.19
C PRO A 98 -10.30 13.79 -3.16
N ASN A 99 -9.60 14.21 -2.09
CA ASN A 99 -10.17 15.05 -1.02
C ASN A 99 -11.27 14.39 -0.15
N TYR A 100 -11.57 13.10 -0.37
CA TYR A 100 -12.33 12.31 0.60
C TYR A 100 -11.33 11.62 1.53
N SER A 101 -11.50 11.78 2.84
CA SER A 101 -10.61 11.24 3.85
C SER A 101 -11.42 10.49 4.89
N CYS A 102 -11.20 9.16 4.94
CA CYS A 102 -11.76 8.30 5.98
C CYS A 102 -10.75 8.09 7.12
N VAL A 103 -9.68 8.89 7.15
CA VAL A 103 -8.56 8.81 8.11
C VAL A 103 -9.03 8.71 9.56
N GLY A 104 -10.11 9.38 9.94
CA GLY A 104 -10.65 9.27 11.31
C GLY A 104 -11.23 7.89 11.67
N LYS A 105 -11.46 7.00 10.71
CA LYS A 105 -11.99 5.64 10.94
C LYS A 105 -10.90 4.55 10.97
N ARG A 106 -9.69 4.83 10.47
CA ARG A 106 -8.55 3.91 10.50
C ARG A 106 -7.35 4.63 11.10
N ASN A 107 -6.81 4.13 12.22
CA ASN A 107 -5.64 4.70 12.89
C ASN A 107 -4.35 4.41 12.09
N ILE A 108 -4.19 5.02 10.92
CA ILE A 108 -2.98 4.89 10.09
C ILE A 108 -1.85 5.65 10.76
N ALA A 109 -0.80 4.94 11.16
CA ALA A 109 0.39 5.52 11.81
C ALA A 109 1.40 6.09 10.81
N GLY A 110 1.43 5.55 9.59
CA GLY A 110 2.37 5.93 8.55
C GLY A 110 2.23 5.03 7.33
N PHE A 111 3.02 5.35 6.31
CA PHE A 111 3.03 4.63 5.04
C PHE A 111 4.37 3.94 4.79
N ILE A 112 4.33 2.83 4.05
CA ILE A 112 5.50 2.22 3.44
C ILE A 112 5.31 2.19 1.93
N GLY A 113 6.35 2.53 1.17
CA GLY A 113 6.31 2.42 -0.28
C GLY A 113 7.24 3.44 -0.95
N ASP A 114 7.47 3.37 -2.26
CA ASP A 114 7.37 2.18 -3.11
C ASP A 114 8.81 1.80 -3.56
N LEU A 115 8.97 0.83 -4.47
CA LEU A 115 10.25 0.26 -4.85
C LEU A 115 11.14 1.23 -5.64
N THR A 116 10.57 2.08 -6.50
CA THR A 116 11.32 3.01 -7.35
C THR A 116 10.96 4.46 -7.04
N SER A 117 11.87 5.39 -7.33
CA SER A 117 11.59 6.82 -7.16
C SER A 117 10.43 7.32 -8.03
N GLU A 118 10.23 6.71 -9.20
CA GLU A 118 9.14 7.05 -10.12
C GLU A 118 7.76 6.89 -9.46
N THR A 119 7.55 5.79 -8.74
CA THR A 119 6.29 5.57 -8.01
C THR A 119 6.31 6.21 -6.62
N THR A 120 7.45 6.26 -5.94
CA THR A 120 7.56 6.79 -4.56
C THR A 120 7.35 8.29 -4.45
N ILE A 121 7.94 9.08 -5.35
CA ILE A 121 7.85 10.55 -5.28
C ILE A 121 6.40 11.06 -5.30
N PRO A 122 5.52 10.64 -6.24
CA PRO A 122 4.14 11.11 -6.24
C PRO A 122 3.34 10.63 -5.01
N ILE A 123 3.65 9.44 -4.48
CA ILE A 123 3.07 8.99 -3.19
C ILE A 123 3.48 9.96 -2.08
N ALA A 124 4.78 10.25 -1.93
CA ALA A 124 5.30 11.14 -0.90
C ALA A 124 4.69 12.55 -0.97
N GLN A 125 4.54 13.08 -2.18
CA GLN A 125 3.90 14.38 -2.42
C GLN A 125 2.46 14.39 -1.91
N ILE A 126 1.66 13.37 -2.25
CA ILE A 126 0.28 13.26 -1.78
C ILE A 126 0.23 13.12 -0.25
N LEU A 127 1.03 12.21 0.31
CA LEU A 127 1.07 11.97 1.76
C LEU A 127 1.46 13.22 2.54
N SER A 128 2.39 14.03 2.02
CA SER A 128 2.80 15.28 2.64
C SER A 128 1.66 16.30 2.78
N VAL A 129 0.75 16.36 1.80
CA VAL A 129 -0.44 17.23 1.84
C VAL A 129 -1.39 16.81 2.96
N PHE A 130 -1.49 15.51 3.24
CA PHE A 130 -2.32 14.95 4.31
C PHE A 130 -1.59 14.83 5.66
N GLY A 131 -0.32 15.23 5.75
CA GLY A 131 0.47 15.19 6.98
C GLY A 131 0.95 13.80 7.39
N TYR A 132 1.05 12.86 6.45
CA TYR A 132 1.54 11.50 6.70
C TYR A 132 3.04 11.36 6.43
N THR A 133 3.70 10.54 7.25
CA THR A 133 5.07 10.10 7.02
C THR A 133 5.11 8.86 6.13
N GLN A 134 6.11 8.82 5.24
CA GLN A 134 6.48 7.69 4.41
C GLN A 134 7.94 7.35 4.67
#